data_AF-A0AA97EH67-F1
#
_entry.id   AF-A0AA97EH67-F1
#
_cell.length_a   1.000
_cell.length_b   1.000
_cell.length_c   1.000
_cell.angle_alpha   90.00
_cell.angle_beta   90.00
_cell.angle_gamma   90.00
#
_symmetry.space_group_name_H-M   'P 1'
#
loop_
_entity.id
_entity.type
_entity.pdbx_description
1 polymer ?
#
loop_
_entity_poly.entity_id
_entity_poly.type
_entity_poly.pdbx_seq_one_letter_code
_entity_poly.pdbx_strand_id
1 'polypeptide(L)' 'MAASLYPARSRRDTVEQLGLLFNEAMMRQKLEYIHNNPVKRGYVDSPKHWRYSSARNYLGEPGLIAVDPWY' A
#
# COMPACT_ATOMS: atom_id res chain seq x y z
N MET A 1 -9.37 -10.80 -16.95
CA MET A 1 -8.08 -10.93 -17.67
C MET A 1 -7.15 -9.80 -17.27
N ALA A 2 -6.14 -10.06 -16.43
CA ALA A 2 -5.08 -9.10 -16.07
C ALA A 2 -3.84 -9.82 -15.49
N ALA A 3 -3.47 -10.98 -16.05
CA ALA A 3 -2.39 -11.82 -15.53
C ALA A 3 -1.05 -11.66 -16.29
N SER A 4 -0.86 -10.59 -17.08
CA SER A 4 0.24 -10.51 -18.06
C SER A 4 1.03 -9.19 -18.03
N LEU A 5 1.40 -8.68 -16.86
CA LEU A 5 2.32 -7.54 -16.75
C LEU A 5 3.55 -7.76 -15.88
N TYR A 6 3.79 -8.99 -15.40
CA TYR A 6 5.00 -9.30 -14.63
C TYR A 6 5.60 -10.63 -15.11
N PRO A 7 6.83 -10.65 -15.67
CA PRO A 7 7.51 -11.91 -15.98
C PRO A 7 7.75 -12.69 -14.69
N ALA A 8 7.73 -14.03 -14.78
CA ALA A 8 8.02 -14.94 -13.68
C ALA A 8 9.43 -14.65 -13.14
N ARG A 9 9.50 -14.06 -11.95
CA ARG A 9 10.74 -13.59 -11.32
C ARG A 9 11.24 -14.63 -10.31
N SER A 10 12.55 -14.85 -10.21
CA SER A 10 13.10 -15.92 -9.37
C SER A 10 12.81 -15.66 -7.88
N ARG A 11 12.73 -16.73 -7.08
CA ARG A 11 12.49 -16.66 -5.62
C ARG A 11 13.57 -15.85 -4.89
N ARG A 12 14.76 -15.68 -5.47
CA ARG A 12 15.84 -14.85 -4.91
C ARG A 12 15.65 -13.36 -5.21
N ASP A 13 15.06 -13.04 -6.36
CA ASP A 13 14.86 -11.67 -6.83
C ASP A 13 13.78 -10.94 -6.02
N THR A 14 12.89 -11.68 -5.36
CA THR A 14 11.79 -11.14 -4.55
C THR A 14 12.23 -10.66 -3.17
N VAL A 15 13.27 -11.26 -2.60
CA VAL A 15 13.74 -10.94 -1.23
C VAL A 15 14.66 -9.72 -1.20
N GLU A 16 15.49 -9.50 -2.23
CA GLU A 16 16.33 -8.29 -2.33
C GLU A 16 15.49 -7.01 -2.57
N GLN A 17 14.36 -7.13 -3.26
CA GLN A 17 13.45 -6.01 -3.51
C GLN A 17 12.56 -5.67 -2.30
N LEU A 18 12.58 -6.49 -1.25
CA LEU A 18 11.87 -6.28 0.02
C LEU A 18 12.72 -5.52 1.06
N GLY A 19 14.05 -5.45 0.88
CA GLY A 19 14.97 -5.02 1.93
C GLY A 19 15.06 -3.51 2.18
N LEU A 20 14.83 -2.67 1.17
CA LEU A 20 15.05 -1.22 1.29
C LEU A 20 14.11 -0.45 0.34
N LEU A 21 13.50 0.62 0.87
CA LEU A 21 12.80 1.63 0.05
C LEU A 21 13.86 2.61 -0.44
N PHE A 22 14.28 2.47 -1.70
CA PHE A 22 15.41 3.23 -2.24
C PHE A 22 15.04 4.59 -2.83
N ASN A 23 13.74 4.86 -3.06
CA ASN A 23 13.28 6.14 -3.59
C ASN A 23 11.78 6.39 -3.31
N GLU A 24 11.35 7.62 -3.54
CA GLU A 24 9.98 8.07 -3.33
C GLU A 24 8.96 7.32 -4.19
N ALA A 25 9.29 7.01 -5.45
CA ALA A 25 8.39 6.29 -6.34
C ALA A 25 8.06 4.89 -5.81
N MET A 26 9.07 4.18 -5.29
CA MET A 26 8.88 2.88 -4.63
C MET A 26 8.02 3.01 -3.38
N MET A 27 8.26 4.03 -2.55
CA MET A 27 7.46 4.27 -1.35
C MET A 27 5.99 4.51 -1.71
N ARG A 28 5.71 5.36 -2.70
CA ARG A 28 4.35 5.63 -3.20
C ARG A 28 3.69 4.37 -3.74
N GLN A 29 4.40 3.57 -4.53
CA GLN A 29 3.88 2.30 -5.04
C GLN A 29 3.48 1.34 -3.91
N LYS A 30 4.29 1.25 -2.85
CA LYS A 30 4.00 0.38 -1.70
C LYS A 30 2.85 0.92 -0.86
N LEU A 31 2.77 2.23 -0.64
CA LEU A 31 1.64 2.89 0.03
C LEU A 31 0.33 2.59 -0.71
N GLU A 32 0.30 2.80 -2.02
CA GLU A 32 -0.86 2.49 -2.86
C GLU A 32 -1.27 1.01 -2.76
N TYR A 33 -0.30 0.09 -2.78
CA TYR A 33 -0.59 -1.33 -2.60
C TYR A 33 -1.24 -1.62 -1.25
N ILE A 34 -0.68 -1.10 -0.16
CA ILE A 34 -1.17 -1.34 1.21
C ILE A 34 -2.59 -0.78 1.38
N HIS A 35 -2.87 0.44 0.92
CA HIS A 35 -4.19 1.07 1.04
C HIS A 35 -5.25 0.37 0.18
N ASN A 36 -4.89 -0.13 -0.99
CA ASN A 36 -5.83 -0.81 -1.89
C ASN A 36 -6.02 -2.31 -1.60
N ASN A 37 -5.22 -2.92 -0.71
CA ASN A 37 -5.34 -4.34 -0.39
C ASN A 37 -6.75 -4.75 0.10
N PRO A 38 -7.40 -4.02 1.02
CA PRO A 38 -8.77 -4.33 1.45
C PRO A 38 -9.79 -4.27 0.32
N VAL A 39 -9.62 -3.35 -0.64
CA VAL A 39 -10.49 -3.21 -1.82
C VAL A 39 -10.29 -4.38 -2.77
N LYS A 40 -9.04 -4.71 -3.11
CA LYS A 40 -8.71 -5.85 -3.99
C LYS A 40 -9.19 -7.19 -3.43
N ARG A 41 -9.30 -7.31 -2.10
CA ARG A 41 -9.83 -8.48 -1.41
C ARG A 41 -11.37 -8.49 -1.31
N GLY A 42 -12.03 -7.40 -1.67
CA GLY A 42 -13.49 -7.26 -1.65
C GLY A 42 -14.07 -7.01 -0.25
N TYR A 43 -13.26 -6.56 0.71
CA TYR A 43 -13.75 -6.29 2.07
C TYR A 43 -14.44 -4.92 2.20
N VAL A 44 -14.03 -3.96 1.36
CA VAL A 44 -14.55 -2.59 1.37
C VAL A 44 -14.52 -2.02 -0.05
N ASP A 45 -15.43 -1.09 -0.35
CA ASP A 45 -15.50 -0.46 -1.68
C ASP A 45 -14.45 0.64 -1.89
N SER A 46 -13.82 1.13 -0.81
CA SER A 46 -12.85 2.22 -0.86
C SER A 46 -11.76 2.06 0.19
N PRO A 47 -10.49 2.44 -0.10
CA PRO A 47 -9.39 2.35 0.87
C PRO A 47 -9.68 3.05 2.20
N LYS A 48 -10.37 4.20 2.15
CA LYS A 48 -10.70 4.99 3.34
C LYS A 48 -11.72 4.33 4.27
N HIS A 49 -12.48 3.35 3.77
CA HIS A 49 -13.43 2.60 4.59
C HIS A 49 -12.75 1.54 5.46
N TRP A 50 -11.48 1.21 5.20
CA TRP A 50 -10.72 0.32 6.06
C TRP A 50 -10.31 1.03 7.35
N ARG A 51 -11.09 0.80 8.41
CA ARG A 51 -10.99 1.51 9.70
C ARG A 51 -9.58 1.52 10.31
N TYR A 52 -8.81 0.44 10.11
CA TYR A 52 -7.47 0.25 10.66
C TYR A 52 -6.37 0.53 9.63
N SER A 53 -6.58 1.47 8.71
CA SER A 53 -5.60 1.94 7.73
C SER A 53 -5.37 3.44 7.86
N SER A 54 -4.15 3.88 7.52
CA SER A 54 -3.79 5.30 7.43
C SER A 54 -4.34 6.00 6.17
N ALA A 55 -5.05 5.29 5.28
CA ALA A 55 -5.58 5.85 4.02
C ALA A 55 -6.37 7.16 4.24
N ARG A 56 -7.13 7.27 5.34
CA ARG A 56 -7.86 8.50 5.70
C ARG A 56 -6.92 9.67 6.00
N ASN A 57 -5.83 9.43 6.73
CA ASN A 57 -4.87 10.47 7.08
C ASN A 57 -4.22 11.08 5.82
N TYR A 58 -3.92 10.27 4.80
CA TYR A 58 -3.41 10.76 3.51
C TYR A 58 -4.43 11.59 2.72
N LEU A 59 -5.72 11.49 3.05
CA LEU A 59 -6.80 12.31 2.50
C LEU A 59 -7.12 13.53 3.40
N GLY A 60 -6.37 13.75 4.47
CA GLY A 60 -6.68 14.80 5.46
C GLY A 60 -7.90 14.49 6.33
N GLU A 61 -8.41 13.25 6.30
CA GLU A 61 -9.52 12.80 7.13
C GLU A 61 -9.00 12.19 8.45
N PRO A 62 -9.76 12.30 9.56
CA PRO A 62 -9.40 11.65 10.82
C PRO A 62 -9.45 10.12 10.69
N GLY A 63 -8.37 9.46 11.12
CA GLY A 63 -8.29 8.00 11.30
C GLY A 63 -8.85 7.54 12.65
N LEU A 64 -8.97 6.22 12.84
CA LEU A 64 -9.35 5.66 14.15
C LEU A 64 -8.27 5.94 15.22
N ILE A 65 -7.00 5.87 14.82
CA ILE A 65 -5.84 6.14 15.64
C ILE A 65 -5.21 7.41 15.08
N ALA A 66 -4.89 8.37 15.96
CA ALA A 66 -4.19 9.57 15.56
C ALA A 66 -2.80 9.22 15.02
N VAL A 67 -2.44 9.83 13.89
CA VAL A 67 -1.08 9.72 13.33
C VAL A 67 -0.31 10.94 13.79
N ASP A 68 0.83 10.72 14.41
CA ASP A 68 1.74 11.77 14.84
C ASP A 68 2.51 12.33 13.63
N PRO A 69 2.36 13.62 13.30
CA PRO A 69 3.16 14.24 12.25
C PRO A 69 4.60 14.50 12.70
N TRP A 70 5.55 14.41 11.77
CA TRP A 70 6.99 14.52 12.04
C TRP A 70 7.53 15.97 12.09
N TYR A 71 6.72 16.97 12.43
CA TYR A 71 7.13 18.39 12.44
C TYR A 71 6.87 19.08 13.78
#